data_AF-A0A6V7JMY7-F1
#
_entry.id   AF-A0A6V7JMY7-F1
#
_cell.length_a   1.000
_cell.length_b   1.000
_cell.length_c   1.000
_cell.angle_alpha   90.00
_cell.angle_beta   90.00
_cell.angle_gamma   90.00
#
_symmetry.space_group_name_H-M   'P 1'
#
loop_
_entity.id
_entity.type
_entity.pdbx_description
1 polymer ?
#
loop_
_entity_poly.entity_id
_entity_poly.type
_entity_poly.pdbx_seq_one_letter_code
_entity_poly.pdbx_strand_id
1 'polypeptide(L)' 'LRDTLVHEMCHAAAWIINQVSDGHGPFWRGWASKAMKVFPELPPIKRCHDYKINTKYTYRCMQCGY' A
#
# COMPACT_ATOMS: atom_id res chain seq x y z
N LEU A 1 -6.35 -5.81 -8.73
CA LEU A 1 -7.28 -6.33 -7.70
C LEU A 1 -6.56 -7.21 -6.68
N ARG A 2 -5.86 -8.27 -7.11
CA ARG A 2 -5.08 -9.17 -6.21
C ARG A 2 -4.05 -8.40 -5.36
N ASP A 3 -3.31 -7.51 -6.00
CA ASP A 3 -2.26 -6.71 -5.33
C ASP A 3 -2.86 -5.71 -4.33
N THR A 4 -3.99 -5.10 -4.70
CA THR A 4 -4.77 -4.21 -3.83
C THR A 4 -5.27 -4.95 -2.60
N LEU A 5 -5.82 -6.17 -2.76
CA LEU A 5 -6.32 -6.93 -1.62
C LEU A 5 -5.21 -7.23 -0.61
N VAL A 6 -4.06 -7.73 -1.08
CA VAL A 6 -2.94 -8.06 -0.20
C VAL A 6 -2.34 -6.81 0.45
N HIS A 7 -2.32 -5.66 -0.26
CA HIS A 7 -1.96 -4.37 0.32
C HIS A 7 -2.85 -4.00 1.51
N GLU A 8 -4.17 -4.07 1.34
CA GLU A 8 -5.13 -3.76 2.41
C GLU A 8 -5.07 -4.79 3.55
N MET A 9 -4.79 -6.06 3.25
CA MET A 9 -4.54 -7.07 4.29
C MET A 9 -3.28 -6.76 5.12
N CYS A 10 -2.25 -6.15 4.53
CA CYS A 10 -1.07 -5.71 5.29
C CYS A 10 -1.42 -4.56 6.26
N HIS A 11 -2.32 -3.65 5.87
CA HIS A 11 -2.87 -2.64 6.78
C HIS A 11 -3.69 -3.28 7.89
N ALA A 12 -4.59 -4.22 7.56
CA ALA A 12 -5.39 -4.93 8.55
C ALA A 12 -4.53 -5.70 9.55
N ALA A 13 -3.46 -6.36 9.10
CA ALA A 13 -2.52 -7.08 9.96
C ALA A 13 -1.75 -6.13 10.90
N ALA A 14 -1.25 -5.00 10.39
CA ALA A 14 -0.61 -3.98 11.23
C ALA A 14 -1.58 -3.45 12.31
N TRP A 15 -2.84 -3.22 11.93
CA TRP A 15 -3.85 -2.71 12.84
C TRP A 15 -4.27 -3.74 13.91
N ILE A 16 -4.62 -4.96 13.52
CA ILE A 16 -5.23 -5.97 14.42
C ILE A 16 -4.17 -6.76 15.21
N ILE A 17 -3.01 -7.03 14.61
CA ILE A 17 -1.98 -7.87 15.24
C ILE A 17 -0.95 -7.03 15.98
N ASN A 18 -0.53 -5.91 15.39
CA ASN A 18 0.48 -5.03 16.00
C ASN A 18 -0.14 -3.86 16.78
N GLN A 19 -1.45 -3.66 16.72
CA GLN A 19 -2.15 -2.55 17.38
C GLN A 19 -1.60 -1.18 16.94
N VAL A 20 -1.14 -1.07 15.68
CA VAL A 20 -0.58 0.15 15.09
C VAL A 20 -1.44 0.61 13.93
N SER A 21 -1.85 1.87 13.96
CA SER A 21 -2.69 2.51 12.93
C SER A 21 -1.90 3.43 11.99
N ASP A 22 -0.62 3.13 11.75
CA ASP A 22 0.18 3.87 10.79
C ASP A 22 -0.20 3.48 9.34
N GLY A 23 0.24 4.29 8.37
CA GLY A 23 0.01 4.00 6.95
C GLY A 23 0.91 2.86 6.47
N HIS A 24 2.08 3.20 5.94
CA HIS A 24 3.07 2.23 5.42
C HIS A 24 4.35 2.18 6.28
N GLY A 25 4.16 2.14 7.60
CA GLY A 25 5.24 2.11 8.58
C GLY A 25 5.95 0.75 8.66
N PRO A 26 6.86 0.55 9.65
CA PRO A 26 7.67 -0.65 9.76
C PRO A 26 6.87 -1.95 9.83
N PHE A 27 5.74 -1.96 10.55
CA PHE A 27 4.89 -3.15 10.67
C PHE A 27 4.21 -3.51 9.35
N TRP A 28 3.65 -2.52 8.65
CA TRP A 28 3.11 -2.74 7.30
C TRP A 28 4.16 -3.29 6.34
N ARG A 29 5.39 -2.73 6.35
CA ARG A 29 6.51 -3.22 5.52
C ARG A 29 6.91 -4.65 5.87
N GLY A 30 6.87 -5.00 7.15
CA GLY A 30 7.10 -6.36 7.63
C GLY A 30 6.08 -7.35 7.07
N TRP A 31 4.79 -7.02 7.14
CA TRP A 31 3.72 -7.85 6.57
C TRP A 31 3.80 -7.96 5.05
N ALA A 32 4.08 -6.86 4.35
CA ALA A 32 4.31 -6.87 2.91
C ALA A 32 5.50 -7.78 2.53
N SER A 33 6.61 -7.67 3.26
CA SER A 33 7.78 -8.53 3.04
C SER A 33 7.46 -10.01 3.29
N LYS A 34 6.68 -10.31 4.32
CA LYS A 34 6.23 -11.67 4.63
C LYS A 34 5.33 -12.22 3.52
N ALA A 35 4.35 -11.44 3.07
CA ALA A 35 3.45 -11.83 1.99
C ALA A 35 4.19 -12.08 0.68
N MET A 36 5.15 -11.24 0.31
CA MET A 36 5.98 -11.45 -0.89
C MET A 36 6.83 -12.73 -0.84
N LYS A 37 7.24 -13.19 0.36
CA LYS A 37 7.95 -14.46 0.53
C LYS A 37 7.03 -15.67 0.43
N VAL A 38 5.82 -15.55 0.95
CA VAL A 38 4.82 -16.64 0.95
C VAL A 38 4.18 -16.82 -0.43
N PHE A 39 4.00 -15.72 -1.15
CA PHE A 39 3.35 -15.68 -2.46
C PHE A 39 4.31 -15.08 -3.52
N PRO A 40 5.38 -15.79 -3.90
CA PRO A 40 6.38 -15.28 -4.86
C PRO A 40 5.82 -15.04 -6.27
N GLU A 41 4.65 -15.60 -6.59
CA GLU A 41 3.94 -15.39 -7.85
C GLU A 41 3.17 -14.05 -7.89
N LEU A 42 3.08 -13.34 -6.77
CA LEU A 42 2.53 -11.99 -6.73
C LEU A 42 3.57 -10.96 -7.20
N PRO A 43 3.16 -9.92 -7.92
CA PRO A 43 4.03 -8.77 -8.14
C PRO A 43 4.33 -8.08 -6.79
N PRO A 44 5.41 -7.28 -6.74
CA PRO A 44 5.77 -6.55 -5.52
C PRO A 44 4.62 -5.70 -4.98
N ILE A 45 4.32 -5.85 -3.69
CA ILE A 45 3.28 -5.06 -3.02
C ILE A 45 3.78 -3.61 -2.91
N LYS A 46 3.24 -2.73 -3.77
CA LYS A 46 3.60 -1.31 -3.80
C LYS A 46 2.94 -0.55 -2.65
N ARG A 47 3.53 0.58 -2.28
CA ARG A 47 2.92 1.54 -1.31
C ARG A 47 1.82 2.39 -1.95
N CYS A 48 2.01 2.78 -3.20
CA CYS A 48 1.05 3.59 -3.93
C CYS A 48 0.21 2.69 -4.83
N HIS A 49 -1.08 2.98 -4.88
CA HIS A 49 -1.97 2.40 -5.86
C HIS A 49 -1.78 3.03 -7.25
N ASP A 50 -1.95 2.22 -8.28
CA ASP A 50 -1.81 2.57 -9.69
C ASP A 50 -3.16 2.71 -10.42
N TYR A 51 -4.29 2.67 -9.69
CA TYR A 51 -5.59 2.93 -10.30
C TYR A 51 -5.74 4.41 -10.67
N LYS A 52 -6.27 4.67 -11.88
CA LYS A 52 -6.66 6.01 -12.30
C LYS A 52 -7.91 6.43 -11.52
N ILE A 53 -7.76 7.43 -10.66
CA ILE A 53 -8.87 8.02 -9.92
C ILE A 53 -9.46 9.14 -10.78
N ASN A 54 -10.76 9.11 -11.04
CA ASN A 54 -11.45 10.26 -11.61
C ASN A 54 -11.90 11.16 -10.45
N THR A 55 -11.25 12.32 -10.29
CA THR A 55 -11.53 13.26 -9.20
C THR A 55 -11.95 14.61 -9.75
N LYS A 56 -12.87 15.29 -9.07
CA LYS A 56 -13.35 16.63 -9.46
C LYS A 56 -12.22 17.66 -9.52
N TYR A 57 -11.19 17.46 -8.71
CA TYR A 57 -10.04 18.35 -8.58
C TYR A 57 -8.74 17.56 -8.69
N THR A 58 -7.75 18.15 -9.35
CA THR A 58 -6.37 17.66 -9.43
C THR A 58 -5.45 18.79 -9.00
N TYR A 59 -4.45 18.46 -8.19
CA TYR A 59 -3.45 19.41 -7.71
C TYR A 59 -2.15 19.20 -8.47
N ARG A 60 -1.48 20.28 -8.84
CA ARG A 60 -0.18 20.28 -9.51
C ARG A 60 0.71 21.28 -8.79
N CYS A 61 1.95 20.91 -8.46
CA CYS A 61 2.87 21.86 -7.87
C CYS A 61 3.20 22.98 -8.87
N MET A 62 3.03 24.24 -8.49
CA MET A 62 3.36 25.39 -9.35
C MET A 62 4.87 25.57 -9.54
N GLN A 63 5.69 25.05 -8.62
CA GLN A 63 7.15 25.23 -8.64
C GLN A 63 7.87 24.15 -9.46
N CYS A 64 7.48 22.87 -9.34
CA CYS A 64 8.13 21.78 -10.08
C CYS A 64 7.27 21.17 -11.18
N GLY A 65 5.97 21.50 -11.25
CA GLY A 65 5.09 21.01 -12.31
C GLY A 65 4.70 19.53 -12.22
N TYR A 66 5.00 18.85 -11.11
CA TYR A 66 4.54 17.49 -10.77
C TYR A 66 3.57 17.51 -9.59
#